data_AF-A0A1L5F4F5-F1
#
_entry.id   AF-A0A1L5F4F5-F1
#
_cell.length_a   1.000
_cell.length_b   1.000
_cell.length_c   1.000
_cell.angle_alpha   90.00
_cell.angle_beta   90.00
_cell.angle_gamma   90.00
#
_symmetry.space_group_name_H-M   'P 1'
#
loop_
_entity.id
_entity.type
_entity.pdbx_description
1 polymer ?
#
loop_
_entity_poly.entity_id
_entity_poly.type
_entity_poly.pdbx_seq_one_letter_code
_entity_poly.pdbx_strand_id
1 'polypeptide(L)'
;MLIDLSVKVTRSSNKDALDNEKMVSFGHLGTHFDVMNKEFPLVFTKRKGIVFDVSGIFDRDIDVSDIDINFIEADMFIAFYTGFIEEEDYGTKVYFTLHPQLSDELIDQLIHRRVSIIGIDFAGVRRGIEHTRKDQYCADKGIFIIENLCNLGKVLNGKNIMKFTANTYPINFSGMTGLPCRVVAEVE
;
A
#
# COMPACT_ATOMS: atom_id res chain seq x y z
N MET A 1 19.71 7.39 -4.13
CA MET A 1 19.66 6.71 -2.81
C MET A 1 18.59 5.62 -2.80
N LEU A 2 18.80 4.50 -2.10
CA LEU A 2 17.80 3.44 -1.92
C LEU A 2 17.16 3.55 -0.53
N ILE A 3 15.83 3.47 -0.48
CA ILE A 3 15.03 3.48 0.75
C ILE A 3 14.20 2.19 0.77
N ASP A 4 14.36 1.41 1.83
CA ASP A 4 13.53 0.23 2.08
C ASP A 4 12.14 0.66 2.55
N LEU A 5 11.11 0.28 1.79
CA LEU A 5 9.73 0.58 2.11
C LEU A 5 9.01 -0.58 2.78
N SER A 6 9.72 -1.66 3.12
CA SER A 6 9.09 -2.85 3.69
C SER A 6 9.13 -2.81 5.22
N VAL A 7 7.99 -2.96 5.89
CA VAL A 7 7.94 -3.02 7.35
C VAL A 7 8.74 -4.21 7.86
N LYS A 8 9.53 -3.97 8.92
CA LYS A 8 10.30 -5.01 9.57
C LYS A 8 9.39 -5.86 10.46
N VAL A 9 9.12 -7.09 10.03
CA VAL A 9 8.39 -8.07 10.85
C VAL A 9 9.35 -8.75 11.82
N THR A 10 9.14 -8.55 13.11
CA THR A 10 9.88 -9.23 14.18
C THR A 10 9.11 -10.45 14.68
N ARG A 11 9.71 -11.27 15.55
CA ARG A 11 8.98 -12.38 16.17
C ARG A 11 7.79 -11.90 17.01
N SER A 12 7.91 -10.75 17.67
CA SER A 12 6.80 -10.18 18.46
C SER A 12 5.70 -9.65 17.55
N SER A 13 6.03 -8.80 16.57
CA SER A 13 5.00 -8.22 15.70
C SER A 13 4.32 -9.26 14.81
N ASN A 14 5.02 -10.33 14.41
CA ASN A 14 4.39 -11.48 13.76
C ASN A 14 3.36 -12.16 14.65
N LYS A 15 3.69 -12.37 15.93
CA LYS A 15 2.76 -12.99 16.88
C LYS A 15 1.55 -12.07 17.10
N ASP A 16 1.80 -10.78 17.33
CA ASP A 16 0.74 -9.81 17.57
C ASP A 16 -0.20 -9.70 16.35
N ALA A 17 0.36 -9.72 15.13
CA ALA A 17 -0.42 -9.72 13.90
C ALA A 17 -1.33 -10.95 13.78
N LEU A 18 -0.80 -12.15 14.04
CA LEU A 18 -1.58 -13.40 14.02
C LEU A 18 -2.67 -13.43 15.11
N ASP A 19 -2.42 -12.81 16.27
CA ASP A 19 -3.36 -12.77 17.39
C ASP A 19 -4.49 -11.75 17.15
N ASN A 20 -4.23 -10.68 16.39
CA ASN A 20 -5.17 -9.56 16.21
C ASN A 20 -5.89 -9.53 14.85
N GLU A 21 -5.34 -10.12 13.80
CA GLU A 21 -5.96 -10.13 12.46
C GLU A 21 -6.04 -11.55 11.89
N LYS A 22 -7.27 -12.05 11.76
CA LYS A 22 -7.54 -13.43 11.32
C LYS A 22 -7.16 -13.67 9.86
N MET A 23 -7.10 -12.60 9.06
CA MET A 23 -6.71 -12.63 7.65
C MET A 23 -5.20 -12.52 7.43
N VAL A 24 -4.39 -12.39 8.49
CA VAL A 24 -2.93 -12.56 8.41
C VAL A 24 -2.64 -14.04 8.16
N SER A 25 -2.87 -14.46 6.92
CA SER A 25 -2.26 -15.65 6.36
C SER A 25 -0.80 -15.34 6.07
N PHE A 26 0.02 -16.37 5.87
CA PHE A 26 1.41 -16.21 5.47
C PHE A 26 1.60 -15.31 4.22
N GLY A 27 0.54 -15.14 3.41
CA GLY A 27 0.52 -14.27 2.24
C GLY A 27 0.44 -12.77 2.54
N HIS A 28 -0.27 -12.40 3.62
CA HIS A 28 -0.60 -11.00 3.97
C HIS A 28 0.21 -10.49 5.18
N LEU A 29 1.29 -11.19 5.54
CA LEU A 29 2.15 -10.80 6.66
C LEU A 29 3.16 -9.72 6.25
N GLY A 30 3.25 -8.65 7.04
CA GLY A 30 4.12 -7.51 6.79
C GLY A 30 3.71 -6.72 5.55
N THR A 31 4.69 -6.13 4.88
CA THR A 31 4.49 -5.54 3.55
C THR A 31 4.24 -6.65 2.56
N HIS A 32 3.12 -6.57 1.86
CA HIS A 32 2.70 -7.60 0.93
C HIS A 32 1.97 -6.98 -0.25
N PHE A 33 1.88 -7.76 -1.33
CA PHE A 33 1.18 -7.42 -2.56
C PHE A 33 -0.12 -8.22 -2.62
N ASP A 34 -1.25 -7.53 -2.67
CA ASP A 34 -2.58 -8.16 -2.77
C ASP A 34 -2.86 -8.59 -4.21
N VAL A 35 -2.38 -9.78 -4.55
CA VAL A 35 -2.54 -10.38 -5.89
C VAL A 35 -3.96 -10.92 -6.12
N MET A 36 -4.72 -11.15 -5.06
CA MET A 36 -6.07 -11.69 -5.07
C MET A 36 -6.16 -12.99 -5.87
N ASN A 37 -7.06 -13.08 -6.84
CA ASN A 37 -7.18 -14.24 -7.73
C ASN A 37 -6.36 -14.11 -9.02
N LYS A 38 -5.34 -13.24 -9.05
CA LYS A 38 -4.47 -13.00 -10.21
C LYS A 38 -3.07 -13.57 -9.99
N GLU A 39 -2.14 -13.19 -10.84
CA GLU A 39 -0.70 -13.43 -10.70
C GLU A 39 0.03 -12.08 -10.73
N PHE A 40 1.21 -12.02 -10.10
CA PHE A 40 2.02 -10.81 -10.12
C PHE A 40 2.54 -10.53 -11.56
N PRO A 41 2.22 -9.38 -12.16
CA PRO A 41 2.77 -9.02 -13.46
C PRO A 41 4.24 -8.66 -13.32
N LEU A 42 5.14 -9.44 -13.94
CA LEU A 42 6.60 -9.24 -13.81
C LEU A 42 7.06 -7.86 -14.32
N VAL A 43 6.30 -7.24 -15.23
CA VAL A 43 6.50 -5.86 -15.66
C VAL A 43 6.28 -4.82 -14.55
N PHE A 44 5.64 -5.18 -13.43
CA PHE A 44 5.42 -4.31 -12.28
C PHE A 44 6.59 -4.35 -11.29
N THR A 45 7.62 -5.17 -11.53
CA THR A 45 8.85 -5.19 -10.71
C THR A 45 9.53 -3.82 -10.64
N LYS A 46 9.41 -3.01 -11.71
CA LYS A 46 9.94 -1.64 -11.73
C LYS A 46 8.94 -0.67 -12.33
N ARG A 47 8.45 0.29 -11.54
CA ARG A 47 7.50 1.32 -11.98
C ARG A 47 7.97 2.73 -11.61
N LYS A 48 7.56 3.72 -12.40
CA LYS A 48 7.62 5.12 -11.96
C LYS A 48 6.70 5.27 -10.76
N GLY A 49 7.22 5.80 -9.67
CA GLY A 49 6.52 6.02 -8.43
C GLY A 49 6.26 7.50 -8.17
N ILE A 50 5.17 7.80 -7.48
CA ILE A 50 4.94 9.08 -6.84
C ILE A 50 4.33 8.83 -5.47
N VAL A 51 4.79 9.57 -4.47
CA VAL A 51 4.21 9.56 -3.12
C VAL A 51 3.57 10.91 -2.85
N PHE A 52 2.36 10.88 -2.29
CA PHE A 52 1.64 12.05 -1.80
C PHE A 52 1.64 12.02 -0.27
N ASP A 53 1.99 13.15 0.33
CA ASP A 53 1.79 13.38 1.75
C ASP A 53 0.32 13.71 2.02
N VAL A 54 -0.35 12.81 2.73
CA VAL A 54 -1.74 12.95 3.17
C VAL A 54 -1.83 12.80 4.69
N SER A 55 -0.73 12.97 5.43
CA SER A 55 -0.68 12.79 6.89
C SER A 55 -1.55 13.79 7.66
N GLY A 56 -2.00 14.86 7.00
CA GLY A 56 -2.96 15.81 7.57
C GLY A 56 -4.42 15.34 7.58
N ILE A 57 -4.74 14.17 6.98
CA ILE A 57 -6.10 13.66 6.83
C ILE A 57 -6.31 12.47 7.76
N PHE A 58 -7.10 12.64 8.83
CA PHE A 58 -7.28 11.62 9.89
C PHE A 58 -8.74 11.41 10.32
N ASP A 59 -9.64 12.34 10.01
CA ASP A 59 -11.04 12.34 10.46
C ASP A 59 -12.05 11.97 9.36
N ARG A 60 -11.57 11.72 8.15
CA ARG A 60 -12.36 11.32 6.97
C ARG A 60 -11.53 10.46 6.02
N ASP A 61 -12.19 9.93 5.00
CA ASP A 61 -11.50 9.25 3.90
C ASP A 61 -10.61 10.24 3.12
N ILE A 62 -9.49 9.74 2.61
CA ILE A 62 -8.60 10.45 1.69
C ILE A 62 -9.28 10.54 0.33
N ASP A 63 -9.47 11.77 -0.15
CA ASP A 63 -10.28 12.09 -1.31
C ASP A 63 -9.42 12.52 -2.51
N VAL A 64 -10.02 12.59 -3.70
CA VAL A 64 -9.38 13.10 -4.92
C VAL A 64 -8.86 14.53 -4.69
N SER A 65 -9.57 15.34 -3.91
CA SER A 65 -9.15 16.72 -3.61
C SER A 65 -7.86 16.83 -2.79
N ASP A 66 -7.43 15.75 -2.14
CA ASP A 66 -6.24 15.75 -1.27
C ASP A 66 -4.93 15.54 -2.04
N ILE A 67 -5.02 15.20 -3.33
CA ILE A 67 -3.86 14.98 -4.19
C ILE A 67 -3.98 15.76 -5.50
N ASP A 68 -2.84 16.15 -6.07
CA ASP A 68 -2.83 16.67 -7.43
C ASP A 68 -2.81 15.50 -8.43
N ILE A 69 -4.02 15.08 -8.81
CA ILE A 69 -4.28 13.97 -9.73
C ILE A 69 -3.64 14.17 -11.12
N ASN A 70 -3.23 15.40 -11.48
CA ASN A 70 -2.61 15.67 -12.79
C ASN A 70 -1.20 15.08 -12.91
N PHE A 71 -0.53 14.76 -11.79
CA PHE A 71 0.76 14.07 -11.81
C PHE A 71 0.64 12.56 -12.02
N ILE A 72 -0.58 12.01 -12.06
CA ILE A 72 -0.82 10.57 -12.18
C ILE A 72 -0.97 10.18 -13.65
N GLU A 73 0.00 9.40 -14.11
CA GLU A 73 0.04 8.75 -15.42
C GLU A 73 -0.32 7.26 -15.28
N ALA A 74 -0.67 6.63 -16.40
CA ALA A 74 -0.86 5.19 -16.47
C ALA A 74 0.42 4.46 -16.05
N ASP A 75 0.25 3.21 -15.61
CA ASP A 75 1.32 2.30 -15.20
C ASP A 75 2.12 2.71 -13.95
N MET A 76 1.83 3.85 -13.32
CA MET A 76 2.57 4.31 -12.15
C MET A 76 2.28 3.50 -10.88
N PHE A 77 3.23 3.55 -9.93
CA PHE A 77 3.02 3.23 -8.52
C PHE A 77 2.61 4.51 -7.79
N ILE A 78 1.42 4.55 -7.20
CA ILE A 78 0.93 5.69 -6.44
C ILE A 78 0.95 5.34 -4.96
N ALA A 79 1.77 6.06 -4.18
CA ALA A 79 1.88 5.88 -2.74
C ALA A 79 1.17 6.98 -1.96
N PHE A 80 0.52 6.61 -0.86
CA PHE A 80 -0.08 7.54 0.10
C PHE A 80 0.66 7.41 1.42
N TYR A 81 1.27 8.51 1.87
CA TYR A 81 1.90 8.59 3.18
C TYR A 81 0.92 9.23 4.16
N THR A 82 0.54 8.47 5.18
CA THR A 82 -0.31 8.96 6.27
C THR A 82 0.47 9.12 7.57
N GLY A 83 1.63 8.47 7.69
CA GLY A 83 2.39 8.36 8.94
C GLY A 83 1.85 7.27 9.87
N PHE A 84 0.75 6.57 9.52
CA PHE A 84 0.07 5.65 10.42
C PHE A 84 0.98 4.50 10.91
N ILE A 85 1.85 3.95 10.05
CA ILE A 85 2.83 2.92 10.45
C ILE A 85 3.95 3.40 11.37
N GLU A 86 4.12 4.71 11.48
CA GLU A 86 5.11 5.33 12.37
C GLU A 86 4.48 5.68 13.73
N GLU A 87 3.17 5.97 13.75
CA GLU A 87 2.40 6.28 14.95
C GLU A 87 1.86 5.04 15.67
N GLU A 88 1.41 4.04 14.92
CA GLU A 88 0.80 2.81 15.45
C GLU A 88 1.65 1.59 15.13
N ASP A 89 1.95 0.80 16.18
CA ASP A 89 2.77 -0.40 16.04
C ASP A 89 2.09 -1.44 15.14
N TYR A 90 2.80 -1.86 14.08
CA TYR A 90 2.37 -2.95 13.21
C TYR A 90 2.10 -4.22 14.01
N GLY A 91 0.94 -4.83 13.78
CA GLY A 91 0.49 -6.04 14.48
C GLY A 91 -0.53 -5.79 15.58
N THR A 92 -0.72 -4.54 16.02
CA THR A 92 -1.70 -4.21 17.06
C THR A 92 -3.13 -4.20 16.52
N LYS A 93 -4.10 -4.39 17.42
CA LYS A 93 -5.52 -4.27 17.06
C LYS A 93 -5.88 -2.88 16.54
N VAL A 94 -5.28 -1.82 17.09
CA VAL A 94 -5.50 -0.44 16.64
C VAL A 94 -5.06 -0.30 15.19
N TYR A 95 -3.86 -0.80 14.87
CA TYR A 95 -3.32 -0.78 13.52
C TYR A 95 -4.26 -1.42 12.48
N PHE A 96 -4.85 -2.58 12.78
CA PHE A 96 -5.75 -3.27 11.84
C PHE A 96 -7.19 -2.74 11.81
N THR A 97 -7.64 -1.93 12.78
CA THR A 97 -9.05 -1.54 12.87
C THR A 97 -9.31 -0.04 12.71
N LEU A 98 -8.35 0.80 13.08
CA LEU A 98 -8.51 2.26 13.07
C LEU A 98 -7.66 2.95 12.00
N HIS A 99 -7.09 2.20 11.06
CA HIS A 99 -6.30 2.78 9.99
C HIS A 99 -7.09 3.74 9.07
N PRO A 100 -6.40 4.67 8.38
CA PRO A 100 -6.97 5.52 7.34
C PRO A 100 -7.60 4.71 6.19
N GLN A 101 -8.37 5.38 5.33
CA GLN A 101 -8.98 4.78 4.14
C GLN A 101 -8.94 5.75 2.96
N LEU A 102 -8.99 5.19 1.76
CA LEU A 102 -9.23 5.95 0.54
C LEU A 102 -10.74 5.99 0.25
N SER A 103 -11.23 7.13 -0.22
CA SER A 103 -12.60 7.25 -0.73
C SER A 103 -12.80 6.35 -1.95
N ASP A 104 -14.05 5.94 -2.20
CA ASP A 104 -14.38 5.17 -3.41
C ASP A 104 -14.07 5.97 -4.68
N GLU A 105 -14.32 7.27 -4.65
CA GLU A 105 -14.07 8.17 -5.78
C GLU A 105 -12.58 8.25 -6.12
N LEU A 106 -11.70 8.35 -5.12
CA LEU A 106 -10.26 8.32 -5.34
C LEU A 106 -9.81 6.98 -5.95
N ILE A 107 -10.29 5.85 -5.44
CA ILE A 107 -9.95 4.54 -5.98
C ILE A 107 -10.43 4.43 -7.44
N ASP A 108 -11.64 4.86 -7.75
CA ASP A 108 -12.18 4.83 -9.11
C ASP A 108 -11.40 5.76 -10.07
N GLN A 109 -10.92 6.93 -9.61
CA GLN A 109 -10.05 7.80 -10.40
C GLN A 109 -8.70 7.15 -10.70
N LEU A 110 -8.09 6.47 -9.72
CA LEU A 110 -6.85 5.72 -9.92
C LEU A 110 -7.05 4.57 -10.92
N ILE A 111 -8.21 3.90 -10.85
CA ILE A 111 -8.62 2.88 -11.83
C ILE A 111 -8.75 3.46 -13.23
N HIS A 112 -9.47 4.57 -13.37
CA HIS A 112 -9.66 5.23 -14.65
C HIS A 112 -8.32 5.63 -15.30
N ARG A 113 -7.35 6.05 -14.48
CA ARG A 113 -5.99 6.41 -14.91
C ARG A 113 -5.09 5.22 -15.20
N ARG A 114 -5.53 4.00 -14.91
CA ARG A 114 -4.78 2.75 -15.18
C ARG A 114 -3.41 2.74 -14.49
N VAL A 115 -3.37 3.15 -13.22
CA VAL A 115 -2.16 2.99 -12.41
C VAL A 115 -1.86 1.50 -12.19
N SER A 116 -0.62 1.13 -11.90
CA SER A 116 -0.26 -0.27 -11.67
C SER A 116 -0.53 -0.70 -10.23
N ILE A 117 -0.06 0.11 -9.28
CA ILE A 117 -0.01 -0.24 -7.86
C ILE A 117 -0.46 0.96 -7.04
N ILE A 118 -1.31 0.70 -6.05
CA ILE A 118 -1.64 1.62 -4.95
C ILE A 118 -0.86 1.16 -3.72
N GLY A 119 0.08 1.97 -3.25
CA GLY A 119 0.87 1.70 -2.06
C GLY A 119 0.40 2.52 -0.87
N ILE A 120 0.22 1.89 0.28
CA ILE A 120 -0.23 2.56 1.51
C ILE A 120 0.64 2.15 2.69
N ASP A 121 0.83 3.07 3.65
CA ASP A 121 1.52 2.81 4.92
C ASP A 121 0.57 2.34 6.02
N PHE A 122 -0.50 1.64 5.65
CA PHE A 122 -1.50 1.11 6.55
C PHE A 122 -2.11 -0.19 6.02
N ALA A 123 -3.01 -0.80 6.80
CA ALA A 123 -3.47 -2.19 6.64
C ALA A 123 -4.63 -2.41 5.67
N GLY A 124 -4.89 -1.47 4.76
CA GLY A 124 -5.91 -1.64 3.71
C GLY A 124 -6.53 -0.36 3.23
N VAL A 125 -6.87 -0.27 1.93
CA VAL A 125 -7.48 0.94 1.36
C VAL A 125 -8.91 1.19 1.85
N ARG A 126 -9.58 0.13 2.33
CA ARG A 126 -10.89 0.15 2.99
C ARG A 126 -10.87 -0.79 4.19
N ARG A 127 -11.82 -0.61 5.11
CA ARG A 127 -11.90 -1.36 6.37
C ARG A 127 -13.00 -2.41 6.37
N GLY A 128 -12.86 -3.35 7.31
CA GLY A 128 -13.91 -4.31 7.65
C GLY A 128 -14.39 -5.10 6.44
N ILE A 129 -15.70 -5.17 6.24
CA ILE A 129 -16.30 -5.98 5.17
C ILE A 129 -16.00 -5.44 3.75
N GLU A 130 -15.57 -4.18 3.64
CA GLU A 130 -15.27 -3.55 2.36
C GLU A 130 -13.86 -3.86 1.87
N HIS A 131 -12.91 -4.11 2.78
CA HIS A 131 -11.49 -4.31 2.50
C HIS A 131 -11.25 -5.32 1.35
N THR A 132 -11.44 -6.62 1.63
CA THR A 132 -11.18 -7.68 0.65
C THR A 132 -11.98 -7.52 -0.65
N ARG A 133 -13.19 -6.96 -0.57
CA ARG A 133 -14.03 -6.71 -1.75
C ARG A 133 -13.43 -5.61 -2.63
N LYS A 134 -12.84 -4.58 -2.01
CA LYS A 134 -12.22 -3.48 -2.73
C LYS A 134 -10.90 -3.91 -3.37
N ASP A 135 -10.08 -4.70 -2.69
CA ASP A 135 -8.83 -5.20 -3.27
C ASP A 135 -9.12 -6.10 -4.49
N GLN A 136 -10.12 -6.97 -4.37
CA GLN A 136 -10.57 -7.80 -5.50
C GLN A 136 -11.11 -6.95 -6.65
N TYR A 137 -11.89 -5.90 -6.35
CA TYR A 137 -12.38 -4.95 -7.36
C TYR A 137 -11.23 -4.27 -8.11
N CYS A 138 -10.19 -3.81 -7.40
CA CYS A 138 -8.98 -3.26 -8.02
C CYS A 138 -8.27 -4.31 -8.89
N ALA A 139 -8.06 -5.53 -8.36
CA ALA A 139 -7.36 -6.60 -9.06
C ALA A 139 -8.09 -7.04 -10.34
N ASP A 140 -9.42 -7.06 -10.34
CA ASP A 140 -10.25 -7.33 -11.53
C ASP A 140 -10.12 -6.24 -12.61
N LYS A 141 -9.63 -5.05 -12.26
CA LYS A 141 -9.31 -3.95 -13.17
C LYS A 141 -7.81 -3.87 -13.51
N GLY A 142 -7.01 -4.81 -13.03
CA GLY A 142 -5.58 -4.89 -13.30
C GLY A 142 -4.72 -3.97 -12.43
N ILE A 143 -5.24 -3.54 -11.28
CA ILE A 143 -4.56 -2.66 -10.32
C ILE A 143 -4.44 -3.38 -9.00
N PHE A 144 -3.29 -3.27 -8.35
CA PHE A 144 -3.01 -4.03 -7.14
C PHE A 144 -2.62 -3.13 -5.99
N ILE A 145 -2.76 -3.67 -4.78
CA ILE A 145 -2.47 -2.94 -3.56
C ILE A 145 -1.21 -3.49 -2.92
N ILE A 146 -0.42 -2.59 -2.35
CA ILE A 146 0.65 -2.95 -1.43
C ILE A 146 0.39 -2.23 -0.12
N GLU A 147 0.22 -3.03 0.92
CA GLU A 147 -0.07 -2.56 2.26
C GLU A 147 1.17 -2.50 3.14
N ASN A 148 1.04 -1.82 4.27
CA ASN A 148 2.03 -1.79 5.34
C ASN A 148 3.41 -1.31 4.85
N LEU A 149 3.45 -0.36 3.91
CA LEU A 149 4.69 0.31 3.54
C LEU A 149 5.22 1.13 4.71
N CYS A 150 6.54 1.28 4.82
CA CYS A 150 7.17 2.15 5.81
C CYS A 150 8.12 3.15 5.13
N ASN A 151 8.65 4.11 5.90
CA ASN A 151 9.66 5.07 5.44
C ASN A 151 9.23 5.96 4.24
N LEU A 152 7.94 6.04 3.91
CA LEU A 152 7.46 6.94 2.85
C LEU A 152 7.77 8.41 3.17
N GLY A 153 7.76 8.81 4.45
CA GLY A 153 8.23 10.13 4.90
C GLY A 153 9.70 10.42 4.51
N LYS A 154 10.56 9.39 4.45
CA LYS A 154 11.95 9.54 3.98
C LYS A 154 12.04 9.74 2.47
N VAL A 155 11.12 9.14 1.71
CA VAL A 155 11.01 9.38 0.25
C VAL A 155 10.56 10.82 0.01
N LEU A 156 9.57 11.28 0.77
CA LEU A 156 9.06 12.65 0.71
C LEU A 156 10.13 13.70 1.06
N ASN A 157 11.04 13.39 2.00
CA ASN A 157 12.15 14.26 2.40
C ASN A 157 11.68 15.70 2.70
N GLY A 158 10.59 15.82 3.46
CA GLY A 158 9.97 17.09 3.87
C GLY A 158 9.16 17.81 2.77
N LYS A 159 8.92 17.19 1.62
CA LYS A 159 8.01 17.70 0.57
C LYS A 159 6.64 17.02 0.69
N ASN A 160 5.60 17.68 0.18
CA ASN A 160 4.25 17.09 0.14
C ASN A 160 4.05 16.09 -1.02
N ILE A 161 4.98 16.07 -1.97
CA ILE A 161 4.93 15.20 -3.15
C ILE A 161 6.36 14.91 -3.63
N MET A 162 6.64 13.65 -3.95
CA MET A 162 7.94 13.25 -4.49
C MET A 162 7.80 12.12 -5.50
N LYS A 163 8.51 12.22 -6.62
CA LYS A 163 8.66 11.13 -7.59
C LYS A 163 9.84 10.23 -7.19
N PHE A 164 9.69 8.94 -7.44
CA PHE A 164 10.73 7.94 -7.19
C PHE A 164 10.62 6.80 -8.21
N THR A 165 11.55 5.84 -8.16
CA THR A 165 11.40 4.58 -8.86
C THR A 165 11.06 3.48 -7.87
N ALA A 166 9.89 2.87 -8.03
CA ALA A 166 9.43 1.77 -7.20
C ALA A 166 10.00 0.45 -7.73
N ASN A 167 10.65 -0.32 -6.85
CA ASN A 167 11.11 -1.67 -7.13
C ASN A 167 10.36 -2.65 -6.23
N THR A 168 9.60 -3.58 -6.82
CA THR A 168 8.62 -4.42 -6.13
C THR A 168 8.93 -5.90 -6.37
N TYR A 169 9.21 -6.65 -5.31
CA TYR A 169 9.64 -8.05 -5.36
C TYR A 169 8.77 -8.91 -4.44
N PRO A 170 7.57 -9.33 -4.88
CA PRO A 170 6.75 -10.27 -4.14
C PRO A 170 7.37 -11.68 -4.23
N ILE A 171 7.18 -12.47 -3.19
CA ILE A 171 7.56 -13.88 -3.23
C ILE A 171 6.65 -14.60 -4.22
N ASN A 172 7.23 -15.51 -5.02
CA ASN A 172 6.53 -16.27 -6.05
C ASN A 172 5.72 -17.44 -5.47
N PHE A 173 4.68 -17.13 -4.68
CA PHE A 173 3.72 -18.12 -4.20
C PHE A 173 2.54 -18.27 -5.16
N SER A 174 1.99 -19.49 -5.21
CA SER A 174 0.80 -19.83 -6.00
C SER A 174 -0.38 -20.13 -5.07
N GLY A 175 -1.59 -19.74 -5.46
CA GLY A 175 -2.82 -20.07 -4.72
C GLY A 175 -3.03 -19.26 -3.44
N MET A 176 -2.37 -18.11 -3.32
CA MET A 176 -2.54 -17.16 -2.21
C MET A 176 -3.07 -15.82 -2.74
N THR A 177 -3.86 -15.11 -1.94
CA THR A 177 -4.41 -13.79 -2.28
C THR A 177 -3.48 -12.64 -1.95
N GLY A 178 -2.49 -12.88 -1.09
CA GLY A 178 -1.43 -11.94 -0.73
C GLY A 178 -0.07 -12.59 -0.93
N LEU A 179 0.91 -11.79 -1.32
CA LEU A 179 2.30 -12.21 -1.51
C LEU A 179 3.20 -11.31 -0.65
N PRO A 180 3.93 -11.84 0.34
CA PRO A 180 4.91 -11.04 1.09
C PRO A 180 5.89 -10.41 0.11
N CYS A 181 6.20 -9.14 0.31
CA CYS A 181 6.83 -8.35 -0.72
C CYS A 181 7.92 -7.45 -0.16
N ARG A 182 9.08 -7.45 -0.84
CA ARG A 182 10.12 -6.45 -0.63
C ARG A 182 9.88 -5.29 -1.58
N VAL A 183 9.71 -4.09 -1.04
CA VAL A 183 9.56 -2.85 -1.81
C VAL A 183 10.71 -1.90 -1.49
N VAL A 184 11.33 -1.35 -2.54
CA VAL A 184 12.45 -0.40 -2.42
C VAL A 184 12.17 0.81 -3.30
N ALA A 185 12.18 2.00 -2.71
CA ALA A 185 12.22 3.25 -3.43
C ALA A 185 13.66 3.61 -3.81
N GLU A 186 13.88 3.88 -5.09
CA GLU A 186 15.09 4.50 -5.61
C GLU A 186 14.78 5.98 -5.89
N VAL A 187 15.37 6.87 -5.11
CA VAL A 187 15.29 8.32 -5.26
C VAL A 187 16.61 8.86 -5.79
N GLU A 188 16.58 9.96 -6.54
CA GLU A 188 17.82 10.63 -6.98
C GLU A 188 18.56 11.29 -5.82
#